data_AF-A0A0M2NN28-F1
#
_entry.id   AF-A0A0M2NN28-F1
#
_cell.length_a   1.000
_cell.length_b   1.000
_cell.length_c   1.000
_cell.angle_alpha   90.00
_cell.angle_beta   90.00
_cell.angle_gamma   90.00
#
_symmetry.space_group_name_H-M   'P 1'
#
loop_
_entity.id
_entity.type
_entity.pdbx_description
1 polymer ?
#
loop_
_entity_poly.entity_id
_entity_poly.type
_entity_poly.pdbx_seq_one_letter_code
_entity_poly.pdbx_strand_id
1 'polypeptide(L)'
;MTIRDYIVSYNETFRYVEERFGSGALENLFSRISDQWCVHLNECVERSGIEGCMEYWGGEDGGGTLEREKASCRIWMENGVFMIEMNECPSVAELRARGCEPYAGNITYCDHCRALYAPVLNRYGLTFDVEIEYGMDGSCAGKCLTTVQKIKQYKLEGRRMSNFCREFTFEPHPGIPFRDVAVLDECRKKGREDYLALNQTRPNWKLEIVDDDFISYAWLTDMFKRIRDSDEKDEKCVMILPNPAAIYKRVAYMLNECNISCRNLVVFTMDEWADQDGRIAPESYPAGFTNAFFRFFMNELREELRPDIKNIHYPTNENIEVYSKMIEDEGEADIAYSACGWSGHSAFIDAVKQFGVDGDQVIPTDEWLKLGARIADLHILTQAQNSLHASFGLAGDLAFVPPRAATIGPRDFVNCREVFEFHNFLIGNTDISWEKMMSRLVCFGPVTPLVPDSLIQVCRANVYISNLFAEKIDYDTERQYR
;
A
#
# COMPACT_ATOMS: atom_id res chain seq x y z
N MET A 1 -10.71 42.64 -9.37
CA MET A 1 -11.12 41.78 -8.25
C MET A 1 -10.04 41.92 -7.19
N THR A 2 -10.41 42.34 -5.98
CA THR A 2 -9.46 42.45 -4.87
C THR A 2 -9.33 41.09 -4.17
N ILE A 3 -8.29 40.90 -3.35
CA ILE A 3 -8.15 39.69 -2.49
C ILE A 3 -9.40 39.49 -1.62
N ARG A 4 -10.02 40.58 -1.18
CA ARG A 4 -11.26 40.56 -0.39
C ARG A 4 -12.47 40.05 -1.16
N ASP A 5 -12.54 40.31 -2.47
CA ASP A 5 -13.60 39.77 -3.34
C ASP A 5 -13.42 38.27 -3.60
N TYR A 6 -12.17 37.81 -3.55
CA TYR A 6 -11.82 36.40 -3.70
C TYR A 6 -12.30 35.56 -2.52
N ILE A 7 -12.20 36.08 -1.29
CA ILE A 7 -12.59 35.41 -0.05
C ILE A 7 -14.08 35.01 -0.08
N VAL A 8 -14.97 35.94 -0.47
CA VAL A 8 -16.41 35.66 -0.61
C VAL A 8 -16.66 34.65 -1.71
N SER A 9 -15.98 34.82 -2.85
CA SER A 9 -16.12 33.92 -4.00
C SER A 9 -15.67 32.50 -3.67
N TYR A 10 -14.62 32.34 -2.86
CA TYR A 10 -14.12 31.05 -2.39
C TYR A 10 -15.12 30.34 -1.49
N ASN A 11 -15.67 31.07 -0.51
CA ASN A 11 -16.66 30.53 0.40
C ASN A 11 -17.89 29.98 -0.35
N GLU A 12 -18.37 30.72 -1.34
CA GLU A 12 -19.48 30.30 -2.19
C GLU A 12 -19.10 29.18 -3.17
N THR A 13 -17.86 29.16 -3.66
CA THR A 13 -17.36 28.08 -4.52
C THR A 13 -17.31 26.76 -3.76
N PHE A 14 -16.87 26.77 -2.50
CA PHE A 14 -16.82 25.56 -1.68
C PHE A 14 -18.22 24.99 -1.47
N ARG A 15 -19.17 25.86 -1.10
CA ARG A 15 -20.60 25.49 -1.01
C ARG A 15 -21.11 24.91 -2.32
N TYR A 16 -20.92 25.62 -3.42
CA TYR A 16 -21.43 25.20 -4.73
C TYR A 16 -20.87 23.85 -5.18
N VAL A 17 -19.55 23.63 -4.99
CA VAL A 17 -18.90 22.39 -5.41
C VAL A 17 -19.37 21.23 -4.56
N GLU A 18 -19.43 21.39 -3.23
CA GLU A 18 -19.90 20.31 -2.35
C GLU A 18 -21.38 20.00 -2.56
N GLU A 19 -22.25 21.00 -2.64
CA GLU A 19 -23.70 20.79 -2.84
C GLU A 19 -24.01 20.14 -4.20
N ARG A 20 -23.25 20.48 -5.25
CA ARG A 20 -23.52 20.01 -6.61
C ARG A 20 -22.80 18.73 -6.98
N PHE A 21 -21.60 18.51 -6.45
CA PHE A 21 -20.70 17.43 -6.88
C PHE A 21 -20.19 16.56 -5.72
N GLY A 22 -20.56 16.86 -4.47
CA GLY A 22 -20.19 16.11 -3.28
C GLY A 22 -18.82 16.47 -2.71
N SER A 23 -18.57 16.02 -1.47
CA SER A 23 -17.37 16.34 -0.69
C SER A 23 -16.07 15.92 -1.38
N GLY A 24 -16.04 14.76 -2.06
CA GLY A 24 -14.86 14.30 -2.81
C GLY A 24 -14.45 15.22 -3.97
N ALA A 25 -15.40 15.92 -4.60
CA ALA A 25 -15.09 16.92 -5.62
C ALA A 25 -14.46 18.18 -5.01
N LEU A 26 -14.89 18.58 -3.81
CA LEU A 26 -14.32 19.69 -3.07
C LEU A 26 -12.89 19.36 -2.58
N GLU A 27 -12.65 18.14 -2.11
CA GLU A 27 -11.29 17.65 -1.78
C GLU A 27 -10.37 17.67 -3.01
N ASN A 28 -10.88 17.25 -4.19
CA ASN A 28 -10.11 17.32 -5.43
C ASN A 28 -9.77 18.77 -5.81
N LEU A 29 -10.71 19.70 -5.64
CA LEU A 29 -10.46 21.12 -5.86
C LEU A 29 -9.36 21.64 -4.93
N PHE A 30 -9.41 21.31 -3.64
CA PHE A 30 -8.37 21.71 -2.68
C PHE A 30 -7.01 21.14 -3.05
N SER A 31 -6.94 19.87 -3.41
CA SER A 31 -5.71 19.22 -3.87
C SER A 31 -5.10 19.93 -5.09
N ARG A 32 -5.92 20.27 -6.09
CA ARG A 32 -5.46 21.04 -7.26
C ARG A 32 -4.97 22.44 -6.91
N ILE A 33 -5.66 23.13 -5.99
CA ILE A 33 -5.24 24.46 -5.54
C ILE A 33 -3.90 24.37 -4.82
N SER A 34 -3.74 23.40 -3.91
CA SER A 34 -2.49 23.13 -3.20
C SER A 34 -1.33 22.94 -4.18
N ASP A 35 -1.51 22.06 -5.16
CA ASP A 35 -0.45 21.69 -6.09
C ASP A 35 -0.05 22.82 -7.05
N GLN A 36 -1.04 23.55 -7.57
CA GLN A 36 -0.81 24.54 -8.63
C GLN A 36 -0.53 25.96 -8.12
N TRP A 37 -1.00 26.32 -6.91
CA TRP A 37 -1.02 27.72 -6.47
C TRP A 37 -0.26 27.96 -5.16
N CYS A 38 0.07 26.94 -4.37
CA CYS A 38 0.92 27.09 -3.18
C CYS A 38 2.43 27.05 -3.50
N VAL A 39 2.82 27.53 -4.69
CA VAL A 39 4.20 27.50 -5.21
C VAL A 39 5.16 28.32 -4.34
N HIS A 40 4.74 29.50 -3.86
CA HIS A 40 5.61 30.35 -3.07
C HIS A 40 5.93 29.75 -1.68
N LEU A 41 4.97 29.06 -1.06
CA LEU A 41 5.23 28.29 0.17
C LEU A 41 6.23 27.16 -0.11
N ASN A 42 6.05 26.45 -1.23
CA ASN A 42 6.96 25.38 -1.66
C ASN A 42 8.40 25.91 -1.81
N GLU A 43 8.59 27.03 -2.52
CA GLU A 43 9.92 27.65 -2.71
C GLU A 43 10.59 28.08 -1.40
N CYS A 44 9.83 28.66 -0.46
CA CYS A 44 10.37 29.06 0.84
C CYS A 44 10.82 27.86 1.68
N VAL A 45 10.01 26.81 1.72
CA VAL A 45 10.28 25.60 2.51
C VAL A 45 11.37 24.74 1.87
N GLU A 46 11.44 24.68 0.55
CA GLU A 46 12.53 24.04 -0.18
C GLU A 46 13.89 24.68 0.14
N ARG A 47 13.93 26.01 0.19
CA ARG A 47 15.16 26.78 0.46
C ARG A 47 15.59 26.71 1.92
N SER A 48 14.64 26.88 2.84
CA SER A 48 14.94 27.19 4.25
C SER A 48 14.33 26.19 5.24
N GLY A 49 13.71 25.10 4.79
CA GLY A 49 13.07 24.13 5.68
C GLY A 49 11.91 24.75 6.46
N ILE A 50 11.83 24.45 7.76
CA ILE A 50 10.76 24.96 8.63
C ILE A 50 10.86 26.48 8.84
N GLU A 51 12.06 27.05 8.76
CA GLU A 51 12.29 28.48 8.79
C GLU A 51 11.65 29.17 7.57
N GLY A 52 11.47 28.46 6.45
CA GLY A 52 10.71 28.92 5.28
C GLY A 52 9.24 29.24 5.59
N CYS A 53 8.66 28.63 6.63
CA CYS A 53 7.32 29.00 7.11
C CYS A 53 7.30 30.41 7.70
N MET A 54 8.37 30.80 8.41
CA MET A 54 8.52 32.16 8.91
C MET A 54 8.68 33.15 7.76
N GLU A 55 9.46 32.81 6.74
CA GLU A 55 9.60 33.66 5.53
C GLU A 55 8.27 33.86 4.81
N TYR A 56 7.47 32.81 4.67
CA TYR A 56 6.20 32.85 3.94
C TYR A 56 5.06 33.57 4.70
N TRP A 57 4.85 33.22 5.98
CA TRP A 57 3.74 33.75 6.78
C TRP A 57 4.10 34.99 7.59
N GLY A 58 5.29 35.01 8.21
CA GLY A 58 5.77 36.10 9.05
C GLY A 58 6.44 37.23 8.27
N GLY A 59 7.45 36.89 7.47
CA GLY A 59 8.35 37.81 6.76
C GLY A 59 9.26 38.63 7.69
N GLU A 60 10.39 39.10 7.16
CA GLU A 60 11.12 40.26 7.74
C GLU A 60 10.66 41.53 7.00
N ASP A 61 10.60 42.67 7.70
CA ASP A 61 10.30 44.01 7.14
C ASP A 61 9.01 44.13 6.28
N GLY A 62 7.90 43.49 6.65
CA GLY A 62 6.61 43.68 5.95
C GLY A 62 6.34 42.70 4.80
N GLY A 63 7.18 41.68 4.62
CA GLY A 63 7.17 40.77 3.47
C GLY A 63 6.31 39.50 3.60
N GLY A 64 5.72 39.20 4.77
CA GLY A 64 4.95 37.98 4.99
C GLY A 64 3.51 38.06 4.47
N THR A 65 2.89 36.90 4.15
CA THR A 65 1.49 36.85 3.71
C THR A 65 0.53 37.40 4.77
N LEU A 66 0.68 37.00 6.04
CA LEU A 66 -0.22 37.42 7.12
C LEU A 66 -0.02 38.88 7.54
N GLU A 67 1.21 39.38 7.43
CA GLU A 67 1.51 40.78 7.70
C GLU A 67 0.92 41.70 6.61
N ARG A 68 1.04 41.33 5.33
CA ARG A 68 0.38 42.04 4.22
C ARG A 68 -1.14 42.07 4.35
N GLU A 69 -1.72 40.98 4.86
CA GLU A 69 -3.15 40.87 5.13
C GLU A 69 -3.58 41.61 6.41
N LYS A 70 -2.63 42.16 7.18
CA LYS A 70 -2.84 42.80 8.49
C LYS A 70 -3.60 41.89 9.45
N ALA A 71 -3.29 40.60 9.42
CA ALA A 71 -3.92 39.61 10.28
C ALA A 71 -3.60 39.90 11.76
N SER A 72 -4.62 39.83 12.62
CA SER A 72 -4.42 39.90 14.06
C SER A 72 -3.91 38.53 14.54
N CYS A 73 -2.59 38.36 14.54
CA CYS A 73 -1.96 37.09 14.90
C CYS A 73 -0.63 37.31 15.61
N ARG A 74 -0.21 36.28 16.32
CA ARG A 74 1.16 36.15 16.83
C ARG A 74 1.83 35.02 16.07
N ILE A 75 2.98 35.29 15.48
CA ILE A 75 3.79 34.30 14.77
C ILE A 75 5.12 34.19 15.51
N TRP A 76 5.53 32.97 15.83
CA TRP A 76 6.81 32.76 16.49
C TRP A 76 7.35 31.37 16.17
N MET A 77 8.64 31.21 16.48
CA MET A 77 9.33 29.92 16.46
C MET A 77 9.74 29.61 17.90
N GLU A 78 9.41 28.43 18.39
CA GLU A 78 9.81 27.96 19.72
C GLU A 78 10.13 26.47 19.67
N ASN A 79 11.29 26.07 20.23
CA ASN A 79 11.72 24.67 20.32
C ASN A 79 11.68 23.89 18.97
N GLY A 80 11.95 24.55 17.85
CA GLY A 80 11.92 23.92 16.52
C GLY A 80 10.52 23.70 15.96
N VAL A 81 9.53 24.40 16.50
CA VAL A 81 8.14 24.41 16.06
C VAL A 81 7.76 25.84 15.65
N PHE A 82 7.20 25.97 14.46
CA PHE A 82 6.64 27.21 13.95
C PHE A 82 5.17 27.30 14.34
N MET A 83 4.75 28.42 14.91
CA MET A 83 3.41 28.61 15.44
C MET A 83 2.78 29.91 14.95
N ILE A 84 1.48 29.85 14.64
CA ILE A 84 0.64 31.00 14.37
C ILE A 84 -0.57 30.92 15.31
N GLU A 85 -0.63 31.82 16.27
CA GLU A 85 -1.85 32.06 17.06
C GLU A 85 -2.65 33.15 16.36
N MET A 86 -3.71 32.74 15.68
CA MET A 86 -4.63 33.63 15.00
C MET A 86 -5.71 34.10 15.99
N ASN A 87 -5.74 35.39 16.28
CA ASN A 87 -6.76 36.00 17.14
C ASN A 87 -7.98 36.48 16.36
N GLU A 88 -7.77 36.88 15.10
CA GLU A 88 -8.84 37.23 14.16
C GLU A 88 -8.40 36.89 12.73
N CYS A 89 -8.97 35.81 12.19
CA CYS A 89 -8.71 35.35 10.84
C CYS A 89 -9.23 36.38 9.81
N PRO A 90 -8.37 36.92 8.93
CA PRO A 90 -8.76 37.96 7.98
C PRO A 90 -9.87 37.51 7.04
N SER A 91 -9.87 36.24 6.64
CA SER A 91 -10.91 35.68 5.77
C SER A 91 -12.27 35.58 6.46
N VAL A 92 -12.32 35.11 7.71
CA VAL A 92 -13.57 35.02 8.47
C VAL A 92 -14.11 36.41 8.81
N ALA A 93 -13.22 37.34 9.18
CA ALA A 93 -13.59 38.72 9.46
C ALA A 93 -14.17 39.42 8.21
N GLU A 94 -13.56 39.24 7.03
CA GLU A 94 -14.06 39.82 5.78
C GLU A 94 -15.42 39.24 5.37
N LEU A 95 -15.63 37.92 5.54
CA LEU A 95 -16.94 37.30 5.29
C LEU A 95 -18.01 37.94 6.16
N ARG A 96 -17.76 38.07 7.47
CA ARG A 96 -18.69 38.66 8.43
C ARG A 96 -18.95 40.14 8.19
N ALA A 97 -17.92 40.91 7.84
CA ALA A 97 -18.06 42.32 7.49
C ALA A 97 -18.99 42.54 6.28
N ARG A 98 -19.14 41.52 5.41
CA ARG A 98 -20.05 41.52 4.26
C ARG A 98 -21.38 40.80 4.53
N GLY A 99 -21.65 40.41 5.78
CA GLY A 99 -22.88 39.73 6.17
C GLY A 99 -22.95 38.26 5.74
N CYS A 100 -21.81 37.61 5.49
CA CYS A 100 -21.71 36.19 5.19
C CYS A 100 -21.07 35.43 6.37
N GLU A 101 -21.55 34.21 6.64
CA GLU A 101 -20.83 33.28 7.53
C GLU A 101 -19.95 32.33 6.71
N PRO A 102 -18.83 31.83 7.30
CA PRO A 102 -18.04 30.76 6.71
C PRO A 102 -18.90 29.54 6.41
N TYR A 103 -18.68 28.93 5.26
CA TYR A 103 -19.37 27.72 4.85
C TYR A 103 -19.10 26.59 5.85
N ALA A 104 -20.16 25.85 6.20
CA ALA A 104 -20.13 24.76 7.16
C ALA A 104 -20.90 23.56 6.58
N GLY A 105 -20.30 22.88 5.61
CA GLY A 105 -20.77 21.61 5.07
C GLY A 105 -20.10 20.41 5.75
N ASN A 106 -20.00 19.28 5.05
CA ASN A 106 -19.19 18.15 5.57
C ASN A 106 -17.70 18.51 5.59
N ILE A 107 -17.31 19.41 4.68
CA ILE A 107 -16.02 20.09 4.67
C ILE A 107 -16.30 21.56 4.95
N THR A 108 -15.75 22.06 6.05
CA THR A 108 -15.93 23.46 6.46
C THR A 108 -15.04 24.37 5.63
N TYR A 109 -15.37 25.66 5.63
CA TYR A 109 -14.50 26.68 5.06
C TYR A 109 -13.09 26.55 5.63
N CYS A 110 -12.91 26.31 6.92
CA CYS A 110 -11.60 26.33 7.56
C CYS A 110 -10.72 25.11 7.24
N ASP A 111 -11.30 24.00 6.79
CA ASP A 111 -10.55 22.80 6.38
C ASP A 111 -9.62 23.07 5.19
N HIS A 112 -9.90 24.13 4.40
CA HIS A 112 -9.01 24.54 3.31
C HIS A 112 -7.59 24.84 3.81
N CYS A 113 -7.40 25.39 5.02
CA CYS A 113 -6.06 25.73 5.52
C CYS A 113 -5.19 24.47 5.58
N ARG A 114 -5.70 23.38 6.15
CA ARG A 114 -4.99 22.11 6.22
C ARG A 114 -4.83 21.51 4.83
N ALA A 115 -5.90 21.49 4.04
CA ALA A 115 -5.91 20.86 2.73
C ALA A 115 -4.97 21.53 1.71
N LEU A 116 -4.74 22.84 1.83
CA LEU A 116 -3.84 23.59 0.95
C LEU A 116 -2.38 23.50 1.39
N TYR A 117 -2.09 23.66 2.68
CA TYR A 117 -0.71 23.84 3.13
C TYR A 117 -0.02 22.54 3.57
N ALA A 118 -0.76 21.58 4.14
CA ALA A 118 -0.17 20.32 4.58
C ALA A 118 0.49 19.51 3.45
N PRO A 119 -0.11 19.36 2.25
CA PRO A 119 0.52 18.60 1.17
C PRO A 119 1.86 19.17 0.72
N VAL A 120 2.01 20.50 0.72
CA VAL A 120 3.27 21.16 0.37
C VAL A 120 4.34 20.89 1.42
N LEU A 121 4.00 21.07 2.70
CA LEU A 121 4.91 20.90 3.83
C LEU A 121 5.34 19.43 4.03
N ASN A 122 4.43 18.49 3.78
CA ASN A 122 4.70 17.05 3.89
C ASN A 122 5.83 16.59 2.94
N ARG A 123 5.97 17.22 1.76
CA ARG A 123 7.05 16.92 0.79
C ARG A 123 8.45 17.11 1.39
N TYR A 124 8.56 18.00 2.38
CA TYR A 124 9.82 18.36 3.04
C TYR A 124 9.91 17.79 4.45
N GLY A 125 9.06 16.81 4.78
CA GLY A 125 9.09 16.17 6.09
C GLY A 125 8.63 17.10 7.21
N LEU A 126 7.64 17.97 6.98
CA LEU A 126 7.05 18.85 7.99
C LEU A 126 5.55 18.53 8.14
N THR A 127 5.02 18.49 9.38
CA THR A 127 3.58 18.39 9.63
C THR A 127 2.95 19.79 9.67
N PHE A 128 1.67 19.88 9.30
CA PHE A 128 0.86 21.09 9.43
C PHE A 128 -0.45 20.74 10.13
N ASP A 129 -0.63 21.26 11.34
CA ASP A 129 -1.85 21.08 12.13
C ASP A 129 -2.48 22.45 12.42
N VAL A 130 -3.81 22.49 12.36
CA VAL A 130 -4.59 23.70 12.63
C VAL A 130 -5.73 23.34 13.58
N GLU A 131 -5.72 23.94 14.77
CA GLU A 131 -6.77 23.81 15.77
C GLU A 131 -7.66 25.04 15.67
N ILE A 132 -8.91 24.84 15.25
CA ILE A 132 -9.87 25.93 15.02
C ILE A 132 -10.79 26.05 16.23
N GLU A 133 -10.96 27.26 16.77
CA GLU A 133 -12.00 27.52 17.77
C GLU A 133 -13.36 27.68 17.09
N TYR A 134 -14.36 26.98 17.61
CA TYR A 134 -15.75 27.09 17.18
C TYR A 134 -16.62 27.66 18.30
N GLY A 135 -17.60 28.49 17.94
CA GLY A 135 -18.63 28.98 18.83
C GLY A 135 -19.62 27.88 19.23
N MET A 136 -20.49 28.18 20.20
CA MET A 136 -21.51 27.22 20.67
C MET A 136 -22.53 26.82 19.59
N ASP A 137 -22.64 27.62 18.52
CA ASP A 137 -23.49 27.37 17.35
C ASP A 137 -22.77 26.58 16.25
N GLY A 138 -21.51 26.16 16.48
CA GLY A 138 -20.69 25.44 15.51
C GLY A 138 -20.05 26.32 14.45
N SER A 139 -20.22 27.65 14.50
CA SER A 139 -19.55 28.58 13.58
C SER A 139 -18.09 28.82 13.99
N CYS A 140 -17.19 29.06 13.03
CA CYS A 140 -15.79 29.36 13.34
C CYS A 140 -15.68 30.67 14.13
N ALA A 141 -14.99 30.67 15.27
CA ALA A 141 -14.80 31.86 16.10
C ALA A 141 -13.81 32.88 15.49
N GLY A 142 -13.21 32.57 14.34
CA GLY A 142 -12.17 33.37 13.70
C GLY A 142 -10.81 33.23 14.38
N LYS A 143 -10.65 32.25 15.28
CA LYS A 143 -9.43 31.98 16.03
C LYS A 143 -8.93 30.59 15.71
N CYS A 144 -7.62 30.45 15.57
CA CYS A 144 -7.00 29.14 15.41
C CYS A 144 -5.55 29.15 15.87
N LEU A 145 -5.04 27.97 16.22
CA LEU A 145 -3.63 27.72 16.45
C LEU A 145 -3.10 26.85 15.31
N THR A 146 -2.22 27.41 14.49
CA THR A 146 -1.51 26.66 13.46
C THR A 146 -0.13 26.27 13.99
N THR A 147 0.23 25.01 13.82
CA THR A 147 1.53 24.47 14.24
C THR A 147 2.18 23.75 13.06
N VAL A 148 3.41 24.14 12.73
CA VAL A 148 4.28 23.42 11.80
C VAL A 148 5.49 22.94 12.57
N GLN A 149 5.84 21.68 12.39
CA GLN A 149 7.03 21.10 13.01
C GLN A 149 7.63 20.10 12.04
N LYS A 150 8.93 19.82 12.19
CA LYS A 150 9.51 18.66 11.51
C LYS A 150 8.67 17.44 11.88
N ILE A 151 8.30 16.65 10.88
CA ILE A 151 7.91 15.26 11.10
C ILE A 151 9.05 14.71 11.93
N LYS A 152 8.79 14.49 13.22
CA LYS A 152 9.75 13.85 14.08
C LYS A 152 10.05 12.55 13.36
N GLN A 153 11.27 12.38 12.82
CA GLN A 153 11.82 11.05 12.56
C GLN A 153 11.49 10.29 13.83
N TYR A 154 10.60 9.30 13.72
CA TYR A 154 9.78 8.80 14.81
C TYR A 154 10.59 8.48 16.07
N LYS A 155 10.86 9.49 16.90
CA LYS A 155 10.92 9.36 18.34
C LYS A 155 9.50 9.63 18.79
N LEU A 156 8.84 8.53 19.08
CA LEU A 156 7.54 8.39 19.70
C LEU A 156 7.46 9.23 20.98
N GLU A 157 7.24 10.54 20.85
CA GLU A 157 6.88 11.42 21.96
C GLU A 157 5.39 11.71 21.84
N GLY A 158 4.64 10.84 22.50
CA GLY A 158 3.19 10.68 22.36
C GLY A 158 2.90 9.24 21.97
N ARG A 159 3.24 8.29 22.85
CA ARG A 159 3.01 6.86 22.63
C ARG A 159 1.55 6.64 22.22
N ARG A 160 1.28 6.38 20.94
CA ARG A 160 0.02 5.75 20.52
C ARG A 160 0.20 4.28 20.81
N MET A 161 -0.04 3.95 22.07
CA MET A 161 0.13 2.64 22.64
C MET A 161 -1.00 1.73 22.10
N SER A 162 -0.70 0.46 21.80
CA SER A 162 -1.69 -0.53 21.33
C SER A 162 -2.95 -0.54 22.21
N ASN A 163 -4.14 -0.39 21.60
CA ASN A 163 -5.39 -0.18 22.33
C ASN A 163 -6.16 -1.46 22.72
N PHE A 164 -5.60 -2.66 22.54
CA PHE A 164 -6.28 -3.89 22.98
C PHE A 164 -6.62 -3.84 24.48
N CYS A 165 -5.72 -3.28 25.28
CA CYS A 165 -5.95 -3.01 26.69
C CYS A 165 -5.60 -1.55 27.00
N ARG A 166 -6.60 -0.76 27.41
CA ARG A 166 -6.37 0.66 27.77
C ARG A 166 -5.39 0.82 28.94
N GLU A 167 -5.29 -0.19 29.79
CA GLU A 167 -4.43 -0.19 30.98
C GLU A 167 -3.02 -0.73 30.69
N PHE A 168 -2.82 -1.49 29.62
CA PHE A 168 -1.53 -2.06 29.24
C PHE A 168 -1.25 -1.90 27.76
N THR A 169 -0.25 -1.10 27.48
CA THR A 169 -0.27 -0.27 26.29
C THR A 169 1.22 -0.10 25.92
N PHE A 170 1.58 -0.47 24.69
CA PHE A 170 2.97 -0.68 24.28
C PHE A 170 3.21 -0.26 22.83
N GLU A 171 4.48 -0.07 22.49
CA GLU A 171 4.94 0.17 21.13
C GLU A 171 5.30 -1.15 20.44
N PRO A 172 4.91 -1.37 19.18
CA PRO A 172 5.34 -2.55 18.42
C PRO A 172 6.87 -2.67 18.38
N HIS A 173 7.37 -3.92 18.39
CA HIS A 173 8.81 -4.20 18.36
C HIS A 173 9.47 -3.54 17.12
N PRO A 174 10.65 -2.91 17.24
CA PRO A 174 11.28 -2.18 16.12
C PRO A 174 11.55 -3.01 14.86
N GLY A 175 11.75 -4.32 15.03
CA GLY A 175 11.90 -5.27 13.92
C GLY A 175 10.60 -5.69 13.24
N ILE A 176 9.45 -5.10 13.57
CA ILE A 176 8.22 -5.25 12.79
C ILE A 176 8.19 -4.13 11.75
N PRO A 177 8.00 -4.44 10.45
CA PRO A 177 8.04 -3.42 9.40
C PRO A 177 7.00 -2.31 9.61
N PHE A 178 5.71 -2.69 9.66
CA PHE A 178 4.62 -1.74 9.81
C PHE A 178 4.19 -1.58 11.28
N ARG A 179 4.33 -0.37 11.82
CA ARG A 179 4.16 -0.09 13.26
C ARG A 179 3.16 1.01 13.60
N ASP A 180 2.42 1.55 12.62
CA ASP A 180 1.38 2.54 12.89
C ASP A 180 0.21 1.89 13.64
N VAL A 181 0.17 2.11 14.94
CA VAL A 181 -0.82 1.53 15.85
C VAL A 181 -2.24 1.98 15.52
N ALA A 182 -2.44 3.22 15.07
CA ALA A 182 -3.77 3.71 14.74
C ALA A 182 -4.33 2.97 13.50
N VAL A 183 -3.49 2.80 12.47
CA VAL A 183 -3.86 2.01 11.29
C VAL A 183 -4.10 0.55 11.65
N LEU A 184 -3.22 -0.04 12.47
CA LEU A 184 -3.37 -1.43 12.93
C LEU A 184 -4.68 -1.62 13.70
N ASP A 185 -5.04 -0.70 14.59
CA ASP A 185 -6.29 -0.75 15.35
C ASP A 185 -7.53 -0.60 14.48
N GLU A 186 -7.50 0.30 13.49
CA GLU A 186 -8.59 0.43 12.52
C GLU A 186 -8.73 -0.80 11.64
N CYS A 187 -7.61 -1.36 11.16
CA CYS A 187 -7.59 -2.58 10.36
C CYS A 187 -8.19 -3.77 11.13
N ARG A 188 -7.83 -3.97 12.41
CA ARG A 188 -8.37 -5.07 13.26
C ARG A 188 -9.89 -5.08 13.35
N LYS A 189 -10.53 -3.91 13.25
CA LYS A 189 -12.00 -3.79 13.34
C LYS A 189 -12.71 -4.18 12.05
N LYS A 190 -11.99 -4.20 10.91
CA LYS A 190 -12.58 -4.48 9.60
C LYS A 190 -13.11 -5.90 9.53
N GLY A 191 -14.28 -6.06 8.93
CA GLY A 191 -14.92 -7.35 8.71
C GLY A 191 -15.54 -7.47 7.32
N ARG A 192 -16.38 -8.49 7.15
CA ARG A 192 -17.04 -8.84 5.89
C ARG A 192 -17.63 -7.65 5.12
N GLU A 193 -18.41 -6.80 5.81
CA GLU A 193 -19.09 -5.66 5.18
C GLU A 193 -18.09 -4.61 4.68
N ASP A 194 -17.03 -4.32 5.45
CA ASP A 194 -15.97 -3.40 5.04
C ASP A 194 -15.26 -3.89 3.78
N TYR A 195 -14.96 -5.19 3.69
CA TYR A 195 -14.30 -5.77 2.51
C TYR A 195 -15.19 -5.63 1.27
N LEU A 196 -16.47 -5.98 1.37
CA LEU A 196 -17.40 -5.86 0.23
C LEU A 196 -17.61 -4.40 -0.20
N ALA A 197 -17.56 -3.45 0.74
CA ALA A 197 -17.64 -2.02 0.44
C ALA A 197 -16.46 -1.52 -0.41
N LEU A 198 -15.31 -2.22 -0.41
CA LEU A 198 -14.17 -1.87 -1.26
C LEU A 198 -14.49 -1.93 -2.76
N ASN A 199 -15.46 -2.75 -3.19
CA ASN A 199 -15.91 -2.75 -4.58
C ASN A 199 -16.51 -1.41 -5.02
N GLN A 200 -17.01 -0.60 -4.08
CA GLN A 200 -17.58 0.72 -4.37
C GLN A 200 -16.50 1.81 -4.44
N THR A 201 -15.41 1.64 -3.67
CA THR A 201 -14.32 2.63 -3.57
C THR A 201 -13.14 2.30 -4.47
N ARG A 202 -13.03 1.06 -4.96
CA ARG A 202 -11.97 0.57 -5.85
C ARG A 202 -12.57 -0.01 -7.14
N PRO A 203 -12.84 0.83 -8.16
CA PRO A 203 -13.47 0.37 -9.40
C PRO A 203 -12.57 -0.55 -10.25
N ASN A 204 -11.27 -0.58 -9.97
CA ASN A 204 -10.28 -1.50 -10.56
C ASN A 204 -10.28 -2.89 -9.90
N TRP A 205 -11.08 -3.08 -8.86
CA TRP A 205 -11.18 -4.36 -8.15
C TRP A 205 -12.49 -5.08 -8.46
N LYS A 206 -12.42 -6.41 -8.38
CA LYS A 206 -13.56 -7.27 -8.13
C LYS A 206 -13.25 -8.13 -6.91
N LEU A 207 -13.79 -7.73 -5.75
CA LEU A 207 -13.61 -8.43 -4.49
C LEU A 207 -14.79 -9.35 -4.19
N GLU A 208 -14.51 -10.62 -3.94
CA GLU A 208 -15.48 -11.61 -3.52
C GLU A 208 -15.07 -12.25 -2.18
N ILE A 209 -16.05 -12.48 -1.30
CA ILE A 209 -15.85 -13.25 -0.09
C ILE A 209 -16.52 -14.61 -0.25
N VAL A 210 -15.71 -15.65 -0.20
CA VAL A 210 -16.08 -17.01 -0.63
C VAL A 210 -15.72 -18.04 0.44
N ASP A 211 -16.23 -19.26 0.30
CA ASP A 211 -15.81 -20.38 1.15
C ASP A 211 -14.31 -20.68 0.96
N ASP A 212 -13.65 -21.14 2.02
CA ASP A 212 -12.19 -21.26 2.06
C ASP A 212 -11.62 -22.18 0.98
N ASP A 213 -12.34 -23.27 0.69
CA ASP A 213 -11.99 -24.23 -0.35
C ASP A 213 -12.31 -23.72 -1.76
N PHE A 214 -13.26 -22.78 -1.90
CA PHE A 214 -13.66 -22.20 -3.18
C PHE A 214 -12.49 -21.53 -3.91
N ILE A 215 -11.60 -20.87 -3.17
CA ILE A 215 -10.46 -20.12 -3.74
C ILE A 215 -9.56 -21.02 -4.58
N SER A 216 -9.34 -22.26 -4.15
CA SER A 216 -8.57 -23.24 -4.96
C SER A 216 -9.26 -23.53 -6.28
N TYR A 217 -10.60 -23.62 -6.31
CA TYR A 217 -11.34 -23.82 -7.57
C TYR A 217 -11.30 -22.56 -8.45
N ALA A 218 -11.42 -21.38 -7.87
CA ALA A 218 -11.31 -20.11 -8.61
C ALA A 218 -9.93 -20.00 -9.28
N TRP A 219 -8.85 -20.30 -8.56
CA TRP A 219 -7.49 -20.26 -9.10
C TRP A 219 -7.29 -21.31 -10.21
N LEU A 220 -7.66 -22.57 -9.96
CA LEU A 220 -7.59 -23.65 -10.94
C LEU A 220 -8.32 -23.31 -12.24
N THR A 221 -9.55 -22.82 -12.11
CA THR A 221 -10.42 -22.54 -13.26
C THR A 221 -9.97 -21.32 -14.03
N ASP A 222 -9.47 -20.27 -13.37
CA ASP A 222 -8.91 -19.11 -14.05
C ASP A 222 -7.64 -19.49 -14.85
N MET A 223 -6.68 -20.20 -14.26
CA MET A 223 -5.48 -20.69 -14.97
C MET A 223 -5.84 -21.56 -16.16
N PHE A 224 -6.68 -22.59 -15.94
CA PHE A 224 -7.11 -23.50 -17.00
C PHE A 224 -7.82 -22.75 -18.13
N LYS A 225 -8.75 -21.85 -17.80
CA LYS A 225 -9.51 -21.07 -18.78
C LYS A 225 -8.57 -20.19 -19.61
N ARG A 226 -7.60 -19.51 -19.00
CA ARG A 226 -6.65 -18.66 -19.75
C ARG A 226 -5.82 -19.46 -20.75
N ILE A 227 -5.28 -20.61 -20.32
CA ILE A 227 -4.50 -21.49 -21.20
C ILE A 227 -5.38 -22.06 -22.32
N ARG A 228 -6.60 -22.50 -22.01
CA ARG A 228 -7.56 -22.98 -23.02
C ARG A 228 -7.93 -21.89 -24.02
N ASP A 229 -8.27 -20.68 -23.53
CA ASP A 229 -8.64 -19.58 -24.41
C ASP A 229 -7.45 -19.18 -25.32
N SER A 230 -6.23 -19.27 -24.81
CA SER A 230 -4.97 -19.06 -25.56
C SER A 230 -4.75 -20.12 -26.65
N ASP A 231 -5.06 -21.38 -26.36
CA ASP A 231 -5.02 -22.48 -27.32
C ASP A 231 -6.09 -22.31 -28.42
N GLU A 232 -7.34 -22.08 -28.03
CA GLU A 232 -8.49 -22.00 -28.94
C GLU A 232 -8.41 -20.79 -29.89
N LYS A 233 -7.87 -19.67 -29.41
CA LYS A 233 -7.74 -18.42 -30.19
C LYS A 233 -6.41 -18.26 -30.88
N ASP A 234 -5.46 -19.14 -30.58
CA ASP A 234 -4.07 -19.05 -31.01
C ASP A 234 -3.40 -17.71 -30.61
N GLU A 235 -3.67 -17.27 -29.39
CA GLU A 235 -3.16 -16.01 -28.83
C GLU A 235 -2.16 -16.28 -27.71
N LYS A 236 -1.11 -15.47 -27.60
CA LYS A 236 -0.13 -15.57 -26.51
C LYS A 236 -0.80 -15.35 -25.15
N CYS A 237 -0.36 -16.10 -24.14
CA CYS A 237 -0.75 -15.89 -22.75
C CYS A 237 0.50 -15.83 -21.86
N VAL A 238 0.76 -14.67 -21.26
CA VAL A 238 1.92 -14.44 -20.39
C VAL A 238 1.48 -14.50 -18.93
N MET A 239 2.05 -15.41 -18.15
CA MET A 239 1.68 -15.62 -16.74
C MET A 239 2.86 -15.39 -15.80
N ILE A 240 2.64 -14.63 -14.73
CA ILE A 240 3.51 -14.58 -13.55
C ILE A 240 2.96 -15.53 -12.50
N LEU A 241 3.76 -16.53 -12.14
CA LEU A 241 3.34 -17.66 -11.30
C LEU A 241 4.08 -17.67 -9.95
N PRO A 242 3.37 -17.74 -8.81
CA PRO A 242 3.97 -17.83 -7.48
C PRO A 242 4.59 -19.22 -7.25
N ASN A 243 5.10 -19.46 -6.03
CA ASN A 243 5.60 -20.77 -5.63
C ASN A 243 4.60 -21.89 -6.01
N PRO A 244 5.05 -22.92 -6.76
CA PRO A 244 4.22 -24.02 -7.19
C PRO A 244 3.49 -24.73 -6.06
N ALA A 245 2.16 -24.54 -6.04
CA ALA A 245 1.27 -25.27 -5.15
C ALA A 245 0.79 -26.57 -5.81
N ALA A 246 0.13 -27.42 -5.02
CA ALA A 246 -0.54 -28.63 -5.52
C ALA A 246 -1.56 -28.33 -6.65
N ILE A 247 -1.98 -27.07 -6.79
CA ILE A 247 -2.88 -26.61 -7.83
C ILE A 247 -2.31 -26.78 -9.25
N TYR A 248 -1.00 -26.68 -9.44
CA TYR A 248 -0.40 -26.78 -10.78
C TYR A 248 -0.54 -28.20 -11.36
N LYS A 249 -0.45 -29.23 -10.51
CA LYS A 249 -0.72 -30.62 -10.93
C LYS A 249 -2.16 -30.80 -11.39
N ARG A 250 -3.09 -30.10 -10.73
CA ARG A 250 -4.52 -30.14 -11.10
C ARG A 250 -4.77 -29.42 -12.42
N VAL A 251 -4.10 -28.28 -12.66
CA VAL A 251 -4.14 -27.58 -13.95
C VAL A 251 -3.59 -28.49 -15.05
N ALA A 252 -2.39 -29.06 -14.87
CA ALA A 252 -1.76 -29.96 -15.83
C ALA A 252 -2.64 -31.19 -16.14
N TYR A 253 -3.25 -31.79 -15.11
CA TYR A 253 -4.22 -32.86 -15.28
C TYR A 253 -5.39 -32.44 -16.18
N MET A 254 -6.03 -31.30 -15.91
CA MET A 254 -7.15 -30.81 -16.73
C MET A 254 -6.72 -30.51 -18.17
N LEU A 255 -5.54 -29.93 -18.39
CA LEU A 255 -5.02 -29.66 -19.72
C LEU A 255 -4.80 -30.95 -20.52
N ASN A 256 -4.26 -31.99 -19.88
CA ASN A 256 -4.07 -33.31 -20.49
C ASN A 256 -5.41 -33.97 -20.87
N GLU A 257 -6.38 -33.97 -19.95
CA GLU A 257 -7.69 -34.60 -20.17
C GLU A 257 -8.51 -33.86 -21.25
N CYS A 258 -8.41 -32.54 -21.29
CA CYS A 258 -9.10 -31.72 -22.28
C CYS A 258 -8.30 -31.55 -23.59
N ASN A 259 -7.11 -32.14 -23.70
CA ASN A 259 -6.22 -32.03 -24.85
C ASN A 259 -5.93 -30.57 -25.24
N ILE A 260 -5.61 -29.74 -24.25
CA ILE A 260 -5.31 -28.31 -24.43
C ILE A 260 -3.81 -28.12 -24.60
N SER A 261 -3.40 -27.50 -25.70
CA SER A 261 -2.01 -27.21 -26.02
C SER A 261 -1.53 -25.94 -25.33
N CYS A 262 -0.40 -26.01 -24.64
CA CYS A 262 0.24 -24.85 -24.02
C CYS A 262 1.22 -24.13 -24.98
N ARG A 263 1.13 -24.34 -26.30
CA ARG A 263 2.12 -23.82 -27.27
C ARG A 263 2.32 -22.29 -27.23
N ASN A 264 1.29 -21.56 -26.80
CA ASN A 264 1.25 -20.10 -26.71
C ASN A 264 1.48 -19.56 -25.29
N LEU A 265 1.72 -20.45 -24.33
CA LEU A 265 1.96 -20.10 -22.93
C LEU A 265 3.41 -19.61 -22.76
N VAL A 266 3.56 -18.46 -22.09
CA VAL A 266 4.83 -17.93 -21.60
C VAL A 266 4.72 -17.76 -20.08
N VAL A 267 5.70 -18.27 -19.34
CA VAL A 267 5.69 -18.28 -17.88
C VAL A 267 6.90 -17.55 -17.33
N PHE A 268 6.67 -16.73 -16.31
CA PHE A 268 7.68 -16.18 -15.42
C PHE A 268 7.37 -16.62 -13.99
N THR A 269 8.26 -17.35 -13.33
CA THR A 269 8.09 -17.64 -11.90
C THR A 269 8.50 -16.42 -11.06
N MET A 270 7.77 -16.15 -9.98
CA MET A 270 7.96 -14.94 -9.17
C MET A 270 9.34 -14.86 -8.52
N ASP A 271 9.89 -15.98 -8.08
CA ASP A 271 11.06 -16.00 -7.22
C ASP A 271 11.82 -17.33 -7.20
N GLU A 272 13.05 -17.27 -6.68
CA GLU A 272 13.87 -18.42 -6.30
C GLU A 272 14.79 -18.05 -5.12
N TRP A 273 15.14 -19.03 -4.29
CA TRP A 273 16.06 -18.84 -3.16
C TRP A 273 17.45 -18.38 -3.60
N ALA A 274 18.17 -17.68 -2.71
CA ALA A 274 19.57 -17.34 -2.89
C ALA A 274 20.39 -17.49 -1.59
N ASP A 275 21.67 -17.81 -1.73
CA ASP A 275 22.60 -17.86 -0.61
C ASP A 275 23.00 -16.45 -0.12
N GLN A 276 23.80 -16.36 0.95
CA GLN A 276 24.27 -15.10 1.53
C GLN A 276 25.05 -14.22 0.55
N ASP A 277 25.64 -14.82 -0.49
CA ASP A 277 26.43 -14.13 -1.52
C ASP A 277 25.57 -13.76 -2.74
N GLY A 278 24.27 -14.06 -2.73
CA GLY A 278 23.36 -13.81 -3.85
C GLY A 278 23.49 -14.84 -4.98
N ARG A 279 23.99 -16.05 -4.71
CA ARG A 279 23.93 -17.15 -5.69
C ARG A 279 22.55 -17.78 -5.63
N ILE A 280 21.83 -17.73 -6.74
CA ILE A 280 20.47 -18.24 -6.85
C ILE A 280 20.51 -19.77 -6.85
N ALA A 281 19.57 -20.38 -6.14
CA ALA A 281 19.51 -21.81 -5.97
C ALA A 281 19.36 -22.52 -7.33
N PRO A 282 20.13 -23.59 -7.58
CA PRO A 282 20.00 -24.35 -8.81
C PRO A 282 18.69 -25.14 -8.83
N GLU A 283 18.23 -25.53 -10.02
CA GLU A 283 17.05 -26.41 -10.20
C GLU A 283 17.12 -27.70 -9.37
N SER A 284 18.33 -28.20 -9.06
CA SER A 284 18.51 -29.38 -8.22
C SER A 284 18.23 -29.16 -6.73
N TYR A 285 18.04 -27.92 -6.28
CA TYR A 285 17.75 -27.62 -4.87
C TYR A 285 16.35 -28.15 -4.50
N PRO A 286 16.22 -29.11 -3.56
CA PRO A 286 14.95 -29.79 -3.32
C PRO A 286 13.80 -28.90 -2.82
N ALA A 287 14.14 -27.81 -2.13
CA ALA A 287 13.19 -26.79 -1.67
C ALA A 287 13.05 -25.61 -2.65
N GLY A 288 13.71 -25.67 -3.80
CA GLY A 288 13.67 -24.65 -4.85
C GLY A 288 12.31 -24.55 -5.52
N PHE A 289 11.89 -23.34 -5.82
CA PHE A 289 10.60 -23.11 -6.48
C PHE A 289 10.66 -23.51 -7.96
N THR A 290 11.81 -23.34 -8.61
CA THR A 290 12.06 -23.86 -9.97
C THR A 290 11.95 -25.38 -9.98
N ASN A 291 12.58 -26.07 -9.02
CA ASN A 291 12.48 -27.53 -8.87
C ASN A 291 11.01 -27.98 -8.76
N ALA A 292 10.27 -27.29 -7.89
CA ALA A 292 8.86 -27.55 -7.70
C ALA A 292 8.08 -27.30 -9.01
N PHE A 293 8.35 -26.22 -9.74
CA PHE A 293 7.59 -25.85 -10.94
C PHE A 293 7.67 -26.93 -12.00
N PHE A 294 8.88 -27.43 -12.27
CA PHE A 294 9.08 -28.52 -13.20
C PHE A 294 8.35 -29.79 -12.75
N ARG A 295 8.42 -30.14 -11.46
CA ARG A 295 7.77 -31.36 -10.93
C ARG A 295 6.25 -31.29 -10.83
N PHE A 296 5.69 -30.12 -10.53
CA PHE A 296 4.26 -29.95 -10.28
C PHE A 296 3.50 -29.46 -11.52
N PHE A 297 4.17 -28.95 -12.55
CA PHE A 297 3.52 -28.49 -13.78
C PHE A 297 4.12 -29.14 -15.04
N MET A 298 5.37 -28.80 -15.38
CA MET A 298 5.96 -29.17 -16.68
C MET A 298 6.03 -30.69 -16.89
N ASN A 299 6.52 -31.42 -15.90
CA ASN A 299 6.69 -32.88 -15.98
C ASN A 299 5.36 -33.65 -15.92
N GLU A 300 4.28 -33.00 -15.50
CA GLU A 300 2.95 -33.58 -15.38
C GLU A 300 2.14 -33.40 -16.68
N LEU A 301 2.50 -32.42 -17.51
CA LEU A 301 1.95 -32.26 -18.86
C LEU A 301 2.46 -33.36 -19.79
N ARG A 302 1.59 -33.88 -20.66
CA ARG A 302 1.99 -34.72 -21.80
C ARG A 302 2.95 -33.93 -22.69
N GLU A 303 3.97 -34.60 -23.22
CA GLU A 303 5.09 -33.96 -23.91
C GLU A 303 4.64 -33.10 -25.09
N GLU A 304 3.65 -33.57 -25.86
CA GLU A 304 3.08 -32.87 -27.01
C GLU A 304 2.21 -31.65 -26.67
N LEU A 305 1.81 -31.48 -25.40
CA LEU A 305 1.01 -30.35 -24.93
C LEU A 305 1.84 -29.27 -24.24
N ARG A 306 3.12 -29.52 -23.96
CA ARG A 306 3.98 -28.60 -23.22
C ARG A 306 4.25 -27.32 -24.01
N PRO A 307 4.46 -26.18 -23.32
CA PRO A 307 5.06 -25.02 -23.96
C PRO A 307 6.50 -25.34 -24.40
N ASP A 308 7.01 -24.58 -25.37
CA ASP A 308 8.45 -24.59 -25.69
C ASP A 308 9.24 -24.18 -24.45
N ILE A 309 10.32 -24.89 -24.13
CA ILE A 309 11.12 -24.62 -22.93
C ILE A 309 11.66 -23.20 -22.90
N LYS A 310 11.88 -22.57 -24.06
CA LYS A 310 12.32 -21.18 -24.14
C LYS A 310 11.30 -20.18 -23.61
N ASN A 311 10.02 -20.58 -23.50
CA ASN A 311 8.93 -19.76 -22.96
C ASN A 311 8.76 -19.94 -21.44
N ILE A 312 9.59 -20.77 -20.79
CA ILE A 312 9.58 -21.00 -19.36
C ILE A 312 10.76 -20.27 -18.74
N HIS A 313 10.46 -19.16 -18.08
CA HIS A 313 11.44 -18.29 -17.44
C HIS A 313 11.36 -18.43 -15.92
N TYR A 314 12.50 -18.55 -15.27
CA TYR A 314 12.65 -18.53 -13.82
C TYR A 314 13.92 -17.74 -13.46
N PRO A 315 14.00 -17.15 -12.24
CA PRO A 315 15.17 -16.38 -11.83
C PRO A 315 16.47 -17.20 -11.86
N THR A 316 17.50 -16.63 -12.45
CA THR A 316 18.87 -17.15 -12.44
C THR A 316 19.86 -15.99 -12.29
N ASN A 317 21.11 -16.30 -11.92
CA ASN A 317 22.15 -15.26 -11.82
C ASN A 317 22.44 -14.58 -13.16
N GLU A 318 22.08 -15.21 -14.29
CA GLU A 318 22.30 -14.68 -15.63
C GLU A 318 21.19 -13.71 -16.07
N ASN A 319 19.97 -13.88 -15.54
CA ASN A 319 18.80 -13.16 -16.04
C ASN A 319 18.17 -12.20 -15.02
N ILE A 320 18.46 -12.30 -13.73
CA ILE A 320 17.70 -11.57 -12.69
C ILE A 320 17.70 -10.04 -12.91
N GLU A 321 18.83 -9.48 -13.35
CA GLU A 321 18.99 -8.04 -13.62
C GLU A 321 18.16 -7.56 -14.82
N VAL A 322 17.75 -8.46 -15.71
CA VAL A 322 16.93 -8.16 -16.89
C VAL A 322 15.57 -8.85 -16.84
N TYR A 323 15.21 -9.48 -15.72
CA TYR A 323 14.03 -10.35 -15.64
C TYR A 323 12.72 -9.57 -15.84
N SER A 324 12.60 -8.40 -15.22
CA SER A 324 11.49 -7.47 -15.50
C SER A 324 11.45 -6.99 -16.94
N LYS A 325 12.63 -6.78 -17.57
CA LYS A 325 12.72 -6.38 -18.98
C LYS A 325 12.21 -7.49 -19.89
N MET A 326 12.50 -8.75 -19.56
CA MET A 326 11.98 -9.91 -20.29
C MET A 326 10.45 -9.98 -20.21
N ILE A 327 9.85 -9.68 -19.05
CA ILE A 327 8.37 -9.58 -18.91
C ILE A 327 7.82 -8.44 -19.78
N GLU A 328 8.47 -7.27 -19.77
CA GLU A 328 8.09 -6.14 -20.62
C GLU A 328 8.22 -6.46 -22.13
N ASP A 329 9.28 -7.18 -22.54
CA ASP A 329 9.49 -7.59 -23.94
C ASP A 329 8.40 -8.54 -24.44
N GLU A 330 7.75 -9.27 -23.53
CA GLU A 330 6.58 -10.07 -23.81
C GLU A 330 5.27 -9.25 -23.86
N GLY A 331 5.32 -7.94 -23.65
CA GLY A 331 4.15 -7.05 -23.64
C GLY A 331 3.46 -6.98 -22.28
N GLU A 332 4.21 -7.22 -21.20
CA GLU A 332 3.72 -7.41 -19.83
C GLU A 332 2.91 -8.69 -19.62
N ALA A 333 2.72 -9.05 -18.35
CA ALA A 333 1.95 -10.25 -18.01
C ALA A 333 0.45 -10.03 -18.15
N ASP A 334 -0.27 -11.02 -18.70
CA ASP A 334 -1.72 -11.05 -18.75
C ASP A 334 -2.35 -11.31 -17.37
N ILE A 335 -1.63 -12.04 -16.52
CA ILE A 335 -2.05 -12.43 -15.18
C ILE A 335 -0.86 -12.62 -14.24
N ALA A 336 -1.01 -12.15 -12.99
CA ALA A 336 -0.14 -12.51 -11.87
C ALA A 336 -1.01 -13.10 -10.75
N TYR A 337 -0.60 -14.22 -10.16
CA TYR A 337 -1.29 -14.81 -9.01
C TYR A 337 -0.54 -14.52 -7.73
N SER A 338 -1.17 -13.83 -6.78
CA SER A 338 -0.52 -13.31 -5.58
C SER A 338 -1.29 -13.67 -4.31
N ALA A 339 -0.54 -13.73 -3.21
CA ALA A 339 -1.00 -13.92 -1.85
C ALA A 339 -0.04 -13.21 -0.90
N CYS A 340 -0.49 -12.94 0.32
CA CYS A 340 0.25 -12.12 1.28
C CYS A 340 1.04 -12.95 2.31
N GLY A 341 2.32 -12.63 2.47
CA GLY A 341 3.17 -13.19 3.50
C GLY A 341 3.06 -12.50 4.86
N TRP A 342 3.71 -13.05 5.89
CA TRP A 342 3.61 -12.57 7.27
C TRP A 342 4.25 -11.19 7.47
N SER A 343 5.28 -10.82 6.71
CA SER A 343 5.78 -9.43 6.70
C SER A 343 4.88 -8.45 5.93
N GLY A 344 3.81 -8.95 5.30
CA GLY A 344 3.05 -8.23 4.28
C GLY A 344 3.68 -8.32 2.89
N HIS A 345 4.69 -9.19 2.68
CA HIS A 345 5.35 -9.37 1.39
C HIS A 345 4.42 -9.99 0.33
N SER A 346 4.70 -9.71 -0.94
CA SER A 346 4.20 -10.45 -2.11
C SER A 346 5.42 -10.98 -2.87
N ALA A 347 5.39 -12.22 -3.36
CA ALA A 347 6.61 -12.93 -3.78
C ALA A 347 7.69 -12.87 -2.66
N PHE A 348 8.93 -12.49 -2.95
CA PHE A 348 9.91 -12.07 -1.93
C PHE A 348 10.19 -10.55 -1.96
N ILE A 349 9.23 -9.75 -2.41
CA ILE A 349 9.28 -8.30 -2.24
C ILE A 349 9.05 -8.00 -0.77
N ASP A 350 10.14 -7.84 -0.02
CA ASP A 350 10.11 -7.70 1.43
C ASP A 350 10.46 -6.28 1.89
N ALA A 351 10.14 -5.94 3.14
CA ALA A 351 10.45 -4.64 3.73
C ALA A 351 11.94 -4.55 4.13
N VAL A 352 12.82 -4.55 3.13
CA VAL A 352 14.27 -4.56 3.26
C VAL A 352 14.94 -3.48 2.40
N LYS A 353 16.25 -3.28 2.60
CA LYS A 353 17.01 -2.19 1.97
C LYS A 353 16.96 -2.20 0.45
N GLN A 354 17.00 -3.39 -0.15
CA GLN A 354 16.97 -3.60 -1.61
C GLN A 354 15.64 -3.19 -2.23
N PHE A 355 14.58 -3.11 -1.42
CA PHE A 355 13.26 -2.58 -1.75
C PHE A 355 12.97 -1.26 -1.01
N GLY A 356 14.00 -0.52 -0.62
CA GLY A 356 13.87 0.85 -0.14
C GLY A 356 13.42 1.01 1.30
N VAL A 357 13.61 0.00 2.14
CA VAL A 357 13.38 0.06 3.60
C VAL A 357 14.70 -0.15 4.35
N ASP A 358 15.28 0.91 4.90
CA ASP A 358 16.50 0.86 5.72
C ASP A 358 16.21 1.44 7.11
N GLY A 359 15.81 0.55 8.03
CA GLY A 359 15.33 0.95 9.36
C GLY A 359 14.06 1.79 9.25
N ASP A 360 14.11 3.03 9.73
CA ASP A 360 12.99 3.97 9.65
C ASP A 360 12.97 4.78 8.34
N GLN A 361 13.97 4.61 7.46
CA GLN A 361 14.01 5.26 6.16
C GLN A 361 13.27 4.42 5.13
N VAL A 362 12.23 5.01 4.53
CA VAL A 362 11.39 4.36 3.52
C VAL A 362 11.34 5.27 2.30
N ILE A 363 11.65 4.75 1.12
CA ILE A 363 11.56 5.50 -0.13
C ILE A 363 10.08 5.85 -0.45
N PRO A 364 9.82 6.91 -1.24
CA PRO A 364 8.48 7.23 -1.69
C PRO A 364 7.79 6.06 -2.41
N THR A 365 6.48 5.89 -2.19
CA THR A 365 5.69 4.78 -2.78
C THR A 365 5.76 4.78 -4.31
N ASP A 366 5.75 5.94 -4.96
CA ASP A 366 5.81 6.04 -6.43
C ASP A 366 7.17 5.67 -7.02
N GLU A 367 8.26 5.84 -6.27
CA GLU A 367 9.59 5.33 -6.61
C GLU A 367 9.66 3.82 -6.40
N TRP A 368 9.12 3.34 -5.27
CA TRP A 368 9.10 1.93 -4.93
C TRP A 368 8.32 1.08 -5.94
N LEU A 369 7.16 1.56 -6.41
CA LEU A 369 6.34 0.89 -7.42
C LEU A 369 7.05 0.72 -8.77
N LYS A 370 8.18 1.40 -9.01
CA LYS A 370 8.99 1.28 -10.23
C LYS A 370 10.14 0.28 -10.09
N LEU A 371 10.38 -0.25 -8.90
CA LEU A 371 11.45 -1.22 -8.68
C LEU A 371 11.13 -2.54 -9.40
N GLY A 372 12.05 -2.98 -10.26
CA GLY A 372 12.00 -4.28 -10.92
C GLY A 372 12.70 -5.39 -10.15
N ALA A 373 12.74 -6.56 -10.78
CA ALA A 373 13.33 -7.78 -10.27
C ALA A 373 14.77 -7.59 -9.80
N ARG A 374 15.14 -8.28 -8.71
CA ARG A 374 16.45 -8.19 -8.07
C ARG A 374 16.67 -9.31 -7.07
N ILE A 375 17.90 -9.39 -6.56
CA ILE A 375 18.22 -10.17 -5.37
C ILE A 375 18.04 -9.29 -4.13
N ALA A 376 17.35 -9.81 -3.11
CA ALA A 376 17.09 -9.11 -1.87
C ALA A 376 17.36 -10.00 -0.64
N ASP A 377 17.65 -9.34 0.49
CA ASP A 377 17.61 -9.99 1.79
C ASP A 377 16.17 -10.36 2.16
N LEU A 378 15.97 -11.42 2.94
CA LEU A 378 14.67 -11.78 3.47
C LEU A 378 14.49 -11.25 4.88
N HIS A 379 13.32 -10.66 5.16
CA HIS A 379 12.97 -10.22 6.50
C HIS A 379 12.82 -11.43 7.44
N ILE A 380 13.11 -11.24 8.72
CA ILE A 380 13.07 -12.34 9.70
C ILE A 380 11.67 -12.99 9.81
N LEU A 381 10.60 -12.24 9.53
CA LEU A 381 9.23 -12.78 9.47
C LEU A 381 9.03 -13.72 8.27
N THR A 382 9.66 -13.44 7.14
CA THR A 382 9.68 -14.31 5.95
C THR A 382 10.45 -15.59 6.24
N GLN A 383 11.57 -15.51 6.97
CA GLN A 383 12.30 -16.68 7.47
C GLN A 383 11.44 -17.50 8.44
N ALA A 384 10.75 -16.83 9.37
CA ALA A 384 9.85 -17.48 10.32
C ALA A 384 8.69 -18.20 9.64
N GLN A 385 8.03 -17.54 8.68
CA GLN A 385 7.00 -18.14 7.85
C GLN A 385 7.52 -19.40 7.14
N ASN A 386 8.63 -19.29 6.41
CA ASN A 386 9.12 -20.40 5.60
C ASN A 386 9.68 -21.56 6.44
N SER A 387 10.17 -21.30 7.65
CA SER A 387 10.61 -22.36 8.58
C SER A 387 9.46 -23.30 9.00
N LEU A 388 8.20 -22.87 8.80
CA LEU A 388 7.00 -23.65 9.04
C LEU A 388 6.48 -24.34 7.76
N HIS A 389 7.12 -24.15 6.61
CA HIS A 389 6.74 -24.83 5.37
C HIS A 389 7.25 -26.28 5.35
N ALA A 390 6.54 -27.14 4.61
CA ALA A 390 6.86 -28.57 4.55
C ALA A 390 8.23 -28.85 3.92
N SER A 391 8.67 -27.99 2.99
CA SER A 391 10.01 -28.04 2.38
C SER A 391 11.14 -27.80 3.38
N PHE A 392 10.84 -27.17 4.52
CA PHE A 392 11.77 -26.90 5.63
C PHE A 392 11.40 -27.71 6.89
N GLY A 393 10.62 -28.79 6.72
CA GLY A 393 10.40 -29.79 7.76
C GLY A 393 9.31 -29.46 8.79
N LEU A 394 8.52 -28.39 8.60
CA LEU A 394 7.45 -27.98 9.53
C LEU A 394 7.96 -27.78 10.98
N ALA A 395 9.24 -27.43 11.14
CA ALA A 395 9.94 -27.56 12.41
C ALA A 395 10.30 -26.22 13.08
N GLY A 396 10.11 -25.09 12.39
CA GLY A 396 10.53 -23.79 12.90
C GLY A 396 12.05 -23.60 12.86
N ASP A 397 12.78 -24.37 12.04
CA ASP A 397 14.22 -24.21 11.87
C ASP A 397 14.53 -22.98 10.99
N LEU A 398 14.61 -21.83 11.64
CA LEU A 398 14.92 -20.54 11.01
C LEU A 398 16.29 -20.55 10.30
N ALA A 399 17.25 -21.31 10.81
CA ALA A 399 18.62 -21.32 10.29
C ALA A 399 18.74 -22.15 9.01
N PHE A 400 17.75 -23.01 8.72
CA PHE A 400 17.70 -23.82 7.51
C PHE A 400 17.10 -23.08 6.30
N VAL A 401 16.42 -21.95 6.53
CA VAL A 401 15.85 -21.14 5.44
C VAL A 401 16.94 -20.25 4.81
N PRO A 402 17.10 -20.25 3.47
CA PRO A 402 18.07 -19.38 2.79
C PRO A 402 17.87 -17.90 3.14
N PRO A 403 18.94 -17.10 3.32
CA PRO A 403 18.84 -15.73 3.83
C PRO A 403 18.40 -14.70 2.79
N ARG A 404 18.46 -15.06 1.50
CA ARG A 404 18.18 -14.18 0.37
C ARG A 404 17.28 -14.86 -0.63
N ALA A 405 16.75 -14.08 -1.56
CA ALA A 405 16.08 -14.59 -2.73
C ALA A 405 16.25 -13.66 -3.93
N ALA A 406 16.12 -14.24 -5.12
CA ALA A 406 15.85 -13.49 -6.35
C ALA A 406 14.34 -13.44 -6.56
N THR A 407 13.81 -12.28 -6.91
CA THR A 407 12.36 -12.08 -7.01
C THR A 407 12.03 -10.97 -8.00
N ILE A 408 10.82 -11.03 -8.57
CA ILE A 408 10.20 -9.92 -9.30
C ILE A 408 10.08 -8.67 -8.41
N GLY A 409 9.85 -7.51 -9.01
CA GLY A 409 9.66 -6.26 -8.29
C GLY A 409 8.20 -5.76 -8.30
N PRO A 410 7.88 -4.75 -7.49
CA PRO A 410 6.55 -4.10 -7.49
C PRO A 410 6.05 -3.70 -8.88
N ARG A 411 6.96 -3.27 -9.78
CA ARG A 411 6.59 -2.85 -11.14
C ARG A 411 5.99 -3.97 -11.97
N ASP A 412 6.38 -5.22 -11.71
CA ASP A 412 5.92 -6.38 -12.47
C ASP A 412 4.45 -6.70 -12.15
N PHE A 413 3.98 -6.34 -10.95
CA PHE A 413 2.56 -6.38 -10.57
C PHE A 413 1.78 -5.19 -11.12
N VAL A 414 2.29 -3.97 -10.94
CA VAL A 414 1.60 -2.73 -11.34
C VAL A 414 1.31 -2.69 -12.84
N ASN A 415 2.24 -3.20 -13.64
CA ASN A 415 2.12 -3.23 -15.10
C ASN A 415 1.43 -4.51 -15.61
N CYS A 416 1.14 -5.47 -14.73
CA CYS A 416 0.36 -6.64 -15.10
C CYS A 416 -1.08 -6.24 -15.44
N ARG A 417 -1.63 -6.87 -16.48
CA ARG A 417 -2.98 -6.59 -16.95
C ARG A 417 -4.06 -6.89 -15.91
N GLU A 418 -3.86 -7.95 -15.12
CA GLU A 418 -4.77 -8.35 -14.07
C GLU A 418 -4.02 -9.14 -12.99
N VAL A 419 -4.31 -8.86 -11.73
CA VAL A 419 -3.79 -9.62 -10.58
C VAL A 419 -4.93 -10.47 -10.02
N PHE A 420 -4.67 -11.75 -9.81
CA PHE A 420 -5.53 -12.64 -9.03
C PHE A 420 -4.94 -12.71 -7.62
N GLU A 421 -5.57 -12.04 -6.67
CA GLU A 421 -5.13 -11.96 -5.29
C GLU A 421 -6.01 -12.86 -4.42
N PHE A 422 -5.41 -13.67 -3.54
CA PHE A 422 -6.18 -14.58 -2.70
C PHE A 422 -5.66 -14.68 -1.27
N HIS A 423 -6.58 -14.59 -0.30
CA HIS A 423 -6.29 -14.64 1.13
C HIS A 423 -7.02 -15.84 1.75
N ASN A 424 -6.32 -16.97 1.83
CA ASN A 424 -6.82 -18.21 2.43
C ASN A 424 -5.74 -19.12 3.04
N PHE A 425 -4.54 -18.61 3.33
CA PHE A 425 -3.42 -19.43 3.77
C PHE A 425 -3.60 -19.93 5.20
N LEU A 426 -3.43 -21.25 5.40
CA LEU A 426 -3.54 -21.91 6.70
C LEU A 426 -2.23 -22.61 7.06
N ILE A 427 -1.73 -22.40 8.28
CA ILE A 427 -0.60 -23.16 8.80
C ILE A 427 -1.10 -24.55 9.20
N GLY A 428 -0.59 -25.59 8.54
CA GLY A 428 -0.91 -26.98 8.87
C GLY A 428 -2.40 -27.32 8.73
N ASN A 429 -3.13 -26.61 7.86
CA ASN A 429 -4.59 -26.74 7.70
C ASN A 429 -5.38 -26.45 9.01
N THR A 430 -4.86 -25.54 9.83
CA THR A 430 -5.53 -25.02 11.04
C THR A 430 -5.97 -23.58 10.82
N ASP A 431 -6.85 -23.05 11.67
CA ASP A 431 -7.29 -21.66 11.64
C ASP A 431 -6.25 -20.66 12.20
N ILE A 432 -5.02 -21.11 12.43
CA ILE A 432 -3.86 -20.29 12.78
C ILE A 432 -3.26 -19.76 11.47
N SER A 433 -3.28 -18.44 11.32
CA SER A 433 -2.73 -17.77 10.14
C SER A 433 -2.38 -16.31 10.45
N TRP A 434 -1.29 -15.83 9.86
CA TRP A 434 -0.92 -14.42 9.85
C TRP A 434 -1.84 -13.58 8.95
N GLU A 435 -2.44 -14.20 7.91
CA GLU A 435 -3.24 -13.50 6.92
C GLU A 435 -4.46 -12.82 7.54
N LYS A 436 -4.97 -13.29 8.69
CA LYS A 436 -6.06 -12.61 9.41
C LYS A 436 -5.77 -11.12 9.61
N MET A 437 -4.54 -10.76 9.98
CA MET A 437 -4.15 -9.35 10.08
C MET A 437 -3.60 -8.80 8.77
N MET A 438 -2.78 -9.57 8.05
CA MET A 438 -2.12 -9.08 6.83
C MET A 438 -3.11 -8.75 5.72
N SER A 439 -4.14 -9.56 5.49
CA SER A 439 -5.23 -9.27 4.55
C SER A 439 -5.88 -7.91 4.81
N ARG A 440 -6.04 -7.53 6.08
CA ARG A 440 -6.62 -6.24 6.46
C ARG A 440 -5.66 -5.10 6.17
N LEU A 441 -4.37 -5.26 6.45
CA LEU A 441 -3.37 -4.25 6.11
C LEU A 441 -3.22 -4.08 4.61
N VAL A 442 -3.18 -5.18 3.86
CA VAL A 442 -3.13 -5.18 2.39
C VAL A 442 -4.35 -4.48 1.80
N CYS A 443 -5.55 -4.74 2.34
CA CYS A 443 -6.79 -4.19 1.80
C CYS A 443 -7.21 -2.82 2.36
N PHE A 444 -6.79 -2.41 3.56
CA PHE A 444 -7.26 -1.17 4.20
C PHE A 444 -6.13 -0.27 4.71
N GLY A 445 -4.91 -0.78 4.80
CA GLY A 445 -3.73 0.00 5.13
C GLY A 445 -3.26 0.87 3.97
N PRO A 446 -2.25 1.73 4.21
CA PRO A 446 -1.65 2.54 3.15
C PRO A 446 -0.89 1.66 2.15
N VAL A 447 -0.77 2.14 0.91
CA VAL A 447 0.14 1.54 -0.08
C VAL A 447 1.58 1.94 0.24
N THR A 448 2.39 0.99 0.67
CA THR A 448 3.72 1.28 1.24
C THR A 448 4.71 0.11 1.11
N PRO A 449 6.03 0.39 0.97
CA PRO A 449 7.07 -0.65 1.04
C PRO A 449 7.10 -1.44 2.36
N LEU A 450 6.48 -0.92 3.42
CA LEU A 450 6.39 -1.59 4.72
C LEU A 450 5.33 -2.70 4.79
N VAL A 451 4.41 -2.72 3.83
CA VAL A 451 3.40 -3.78 3.62
C VAL A 451 3.37 -4.04 2.10
N PRO A 452 4.40 -4.66 1.51
CA PRO A 452 4.57 -4.72 0.06
C PRO A 452 3.33 -5.14 -0.73
N ASP A 453 2.60 -6.16 -0.29
CA ASP A 453 1.41 -6.64 -0.99
C ASP A 453 0.25 -5.61 -1.02
N SER A 454 0.31 -4.53 -0.21
CA SER A 454 -0.60 -3.37 -0.34
C SER A 454 -0.56 -2.72 -1.74
N LEU A 455 0.46 -2.99 -2.57
CA LEU A 455 0.51 -2.58 -3.97
C LEU A 455 -0.71 -3.04 -4.77
N ILE A 456 -1.37 -4.14 -4.39
CA ILE A 456 -2.55 -4.65 -5.11
C ILE A 456 -3.68 -3.62 -5.16
N GLN A 457 -3.69 -2.64 -4.25
CA GLN A 457 -4.64 -1.50 -4.25
C GLN A 457 -4.52 -0.59 -5.47
N VAL A 458 -3.35 -0.52 -6.11
CA VAL A 458 -3.14 0.26 -7.34
C VAL A 458 -3.20 -0.60 -8.62
N CYS A 459 -3.33 -1.92 -8.49
CA CYS A 459 -3.44 -2.85 -9.61
C CYS A 459 -4.90 -3.07 -10.02
N ARG A 460 -5.13 -3.55 -11.25
CA ARG A 460 -6.41 -4.17 -11.59
C ARG A 460 -6.45 -5.58 -11.00
N ALA A 461 -7.38 -5.85 -10.09
CA ALA A 461 -7.33 -7.09 -9.30
C ALA A 461 -8.68 -7.79 -9.15
N ASN A 462 -8.68 -9.12 -9.29
CA ASN A 462 -9.72 -9.98 -8.75
C ASN A 462 -9.24 -10.47 -7.38
N VAL A 463 -9.92 -10.04 -6.31
CA VAL A 463 -9.51 -10.30 -4.92
C VAL A 463 -10.47 -11.29 -4.30
N TYR A 464 -9.94 -12.43 -3.85
CA TYR A 464 -10.71 -13.45 -3.15
C TYR A 464 -10.32 -13.52 -1.69
N ILE A 465 -11.26 -13.21 -0.81
CA ILE A 465 -11.07 -13.33 0.64
C ILE A 465 -11.88 -14.54 1.12
N SER A 466 -11.25 -15.44 1.87
CA SER A 466 -12.00 -16.54 2.48
C SER A 466 -12.92 -16.03 3.60
N ASN A 467 -13.99 -16.77 3.90
CA ASN A 467 -14.88 -16.45 5.01
C ASN A 467 -14.10 -16.31 6.33
N LEU A 468 -13.17 -17.24 6.61
CA LEU A 468 -12.33 -17.20 7.81
C LEU A 468 -11.49 -15.92 7.93
N PHE A 469 -11.03 -15.34 6.82
CA PHE A 469 -10.23 -14.10 6.84
C PHE A 469 -11.07 -12.84 6.87
N ALA A 470 -12.32 -12.91 6.41
CA ALA A 470 -13.31 -11.83 6.49
C ALA A 470 -14.01 -11.75 7.87
N GLU A 471 -13.98 -12.83 8.65
CA GLU A 471 -14.50 -12.86 10.03
C GLU A 471 -13.76 -11.88 10.93
N LYS A 472 -14.46 -11.37 11.96
CA LYS A 472 -13.85 -10.51 12.98
C LYS A 472 -12.71 -11.26 13.66
N ILE A 473 -11.64 -10.54 13.98
CA ILE A 473 -10.56 -11.11 14.80
C ILE A 473 -11.10 -11.29 16.22
N ASP A 474 -11.31 -12.55 16.61
CA ASP A 474 -11.71 -12.92 17.96
C ASP A 474 -10.50 -13.25 18.84
N TYR A 475 -10.55 -12.78 20.08
CA TYR A 475 -9.48 -12.95 21.06
C TYR A 475 -9.92 -13.98 22.10
N ASP A 476 -9.77 -15.25 21.76
CA ASP A 476 -10.05 -16.36 22.69
C ASP A 476 -8.90 -16.51 23.69
N THR A 477 -9.05 -15.91 24.87
CA THR A 477 -8.04 -15.94 25.94
C THR A 477 -7.84 -17.32 26.53
N GLU A 478 -8.82 -18.21 26.43
CA GLU A 478 -8.77 -19.54 27.04
C GLU A 478 -8.10 -20.55 26.12
N ARG A 479 -8.29 -20.44 24.80
CA ARG A 479 -7.72 -21.37 23.82
C ARG A 479 -6.20 -21.43 23.87
N GLN A 480 -5.53 -20.34 24.24
CA GLN A 480 -4.07 -20.31 24.40
C GLN A 480 -3.56 -21.31 25.47
N TYR A 481 -4.40 -21.68 26.44
CA TYR A 481 -4.02 -22.50 27.59
C TYR A 481 -4.59 -23.93 27.56
N ARG A 482 -5.20 -24.36 26.45
CA ARG A 482 -5.82 -25.68 26.31
C ARG A 482 -4.89 -26.75 25.73
#